data_AF-A0AAE4NRC6-F1
#
_entry.id   AF-A0AAE4NRC6-F1
#
_cell.length_a   1.000
_cell.length_b   1.000
_cell.length_c   1.000
_cell.angle_alpha   90.00
_cell.angle_beta   90.00
_cell.angle_gamma   90.00
#
_symmetry.space_group_name_H-M   'P 1'
#
loop_
_entity.id
_entity.type
_entity.pdbx_description
1 polymer ?
#
loop_
_entity_poly.entity_id
_entity_poly.type
_entity_poly.pdbx_seq_one_letter_code
_entity_poly.pdbx_strand_id
1 'polypeptide(L)'
;MDARRFKQWLLDVKLDEDDLFEESLKCYTVEAYKASYIFSYLGFINYIRIITLAQTTPPANFTNKWLEKIGEKEEEERKKVINKKWNRLLEELDSQDDWEKSTMNLIQEVEKSNIFSLRNDISKEFEQKRILRNVSAHNKERKISFNTVEDLWDFISYAYPYFVVGGSLEIWKEKFYKIIKFSEKFEQELKIDELVSFYNKLREPDKKELFAWVINQVSEEIFNLNYEECFDIFLRKINLGPNSPELGWINNKRSLLYTCIVIDNFECLVDKEELQSYIYDNANLTQVLGILIEYGSCKRICEILSFIYSEKHFLTWWDILRKVASSLYEFEIDKSIESILISSGKISSLFSGVSQSLYTYKTGYSEKIHKTDTFDYRQFDRYKGDIKILLILIKNLDLQEEYAKDLLYRIDRIIKKDYSDLDNLNNYKLMYDFFERDSTLFSWLKKSVV
;
A
#
# COMPACT_ATOMS: atom_id res chain seq x y z
N MET A 1 -30.57 -6.00 -9.95
CA MET A 1 -30.64 -5.07 -8.81
C MET A 1 -32.08 -4.64 -8.69
N ASP A 2 -32.71 -4.74 -7.52
CA ASP A 2 -34.10 -4.30 -7.37
C ASP A 2 -34.23 -2.76 -7.41
N ALA A 3 -35.46 -2.25 -7.60
CA ALA A 3 -35.72 -0.82 -7.74
C ALA A 3 -35.30 0.04 -6.53
N ARG A 4 -35.39 -0.50 -5.30
CA ARG A 4 -34.99 0.24 -4.09
C ARG A 4 -33.48 0.39 -4.04
N ARG A 5 -32.75 -0.69 -4.33
CA ARG A 5 -31.28 -0.68 -4.42
C ARG A 5 -30.81 0.21 -5.56
N PHE A 6 -31.47 0.19 -6.71
CA PHE A 6 -31.11 1.05 -7.83
C PHE A 6 -31.33 2.54 -7.51
N LYS A 7 -32.44 2.89 -6.87
CA LYS A 7 -32.68 4.26 -6.40
C LYS A 7 -31.62 4.74 -5.41
N GLN A 8 -31.23 3.88 -4.45
CA GLN A 8 -30.14 4.21 -3.53
C GLN A 8 -28.81 4.39 -4.27
N TRP A 9 -28.50 3.49 -5.21
CA TRP A 9 -27.29 3.58 -6.02
C TRP A 9 -27.23 4.90 -6.81
N LEU A 10 -28.35 5.34 -7.41
CA LEU A 10 -28.43 6.61 -8.11
C LEU A 10 -28.11 7.81 -7.19
N LEU A 11 -28.61 7.80 -5.95
CA LEU A 11 -28.27 8.82 -4.94
C LEU A 11 -26.76 8.81 -4.64
N ASP A 12 -26.18 7.62 -4.45
CA ASP A 12 -24.77 7.46 -4.09
C ASP A 12 -23.83 7.98 -5.21
N VAL A 13 -24.26 7.86 -6.48
CA VAL A 13 -23.50 8.35 -7.65
C VAL A 13 -23.96 9.71 -8.17
N LYS A 14 -24.88 10.38 -7.46
CA LYS A 14 -25.45 11.70 -7.82
C LYS A 14 -26.10 11.75 -9.21
N LEU A 15 -26.88 10.72 -9.54
CA LEU A 15 -27.69 10.61 -10.75
C LEU A 15 -29.19 10.51 -10.45
N ASP A 16 -29.60 10.74 -9.21
CA ASP A 16 -30.99 10.64 -8.76
C ASP A 16 -31.89 11.78 -9.27
N GLU A 17 -31.29 12.91 -9.66
CA GLU A 17 -31.97 14.06 -10.28
C GLU A 17 -32.06 13.98 -11.82
N ASP A 18 -31.57 12.90 -12.44
CA ASP A 18 -31.69 12.71 -13.89
C ASP A 18 -33.12 12.29 -14.28
N ASP A 19 -33.77 13.11 -15.10
CA ASP A 19 -35.16 12.91 -15.54
C ASP A 19 -35.40 11.52 -16.18
N LEU A 20 -34.40 10.97 -16.90
CA LEU A 20 -34.54 9.67 -17.56
C LEU A 20 -34.51 8.54 -16.52
N PHE A 21 -33.63 8.62 -15.51
CA PHE A 21 -33.64 7.62 -14.45
C PHE A 21 -34.87 7.72 -13.55
N GLU A 22 -35.35 8.93 -13.26
CA GLU A 22 -36.60 9.13 -12.52
C GLU A 22 -37.80 8.53 -13.27
N GLU A 23 -37.92 8.82 -14.55
CA GLU A 23 -38.99 8.30 -15.41
C GLU A 23 -38.91 6.77 -15.55
N SER A 24 -37.70 6.22 -15.58
CA SER A 24 -37.49 4.78 -15.58
C SER A 24 -38.05 4.09 -14.34
N LEU A 25 -37.82 4.66 -13.14
CA LEU A 25 -38.36 4.14 -11.87
C LEU A 25 -39.88 4.28 -11.79
N LYS A 26 -40.45 5.40 -12.28
CA LYS A 26 -41.90 5.59 -12.39
C LYS A 26 -42.53 4.52 -13.29
N CYS A 27 -41.97 4.32 -14.48
CA CYS A 27 -42.41 3.30 -15.43
C CYS A 27 -42.33 1.88 -14.84
N TYR A 28 -41.26 1.56 -14.10
CA TYR A 28 -41.11 0.26 -13.46
C TYR A 28 -42.24 -0.01 -12.45
N THR A 29 -42.60 1.00 -11.66
CA THR A 29 -43.64 0.91 -10.61
C THR A 29 -45.02 0.58 -11.19
N VAL A 30 -45.34 1.10 -12.38
CA VAL A 30 -46.60 0.82 -13.08
C VAL A 30 -46.50 -0.35 -14.07
N GLU A 31 -45.47 -1.19 -13.94
CA GLU A 31 -45.20 -2.38 -14.77
C GLU A 31 -45.00 -2.08 -16.27
N ALA A 32 -44.71 -0.83 -16.62
CA ALA A 32 -44.36 -0.41 -17.98
C ALA A 32 -42.88 -0.76 -18.30
N TYR A 33 -42.52 -2.04 -18.21
CA TYR A 33 -41.12 -2.48 -18.26
C TYR A 33 -40.38 -2.14 -19.55
N LYS A 34 -41.07 -2.11 -20.71
CA LYS A 34 -40.46 -1.65 -21.97
C LYS A 34 -40.02 -0.19 -21.88
N ALA A 35 -40.88 0.68 -21.34
CA ALA A 35 -40.58 2.09 -21.15
C ALA A 35 -39.48 2.27 -20.10
N SER A 36 -39.59 1.57 -18.97
CA SER A 36 -38.57 1.57 -17.91
C SER A 36 -37.19 1.20 -18.46
N TYR A 37 -37.10 0.13 -19.27
CA TYR A 37 -35.85 -0.29 -19.92
C TYR A 37 -35.30 0.79 -20.86
N ILE A 38 -36.15 1.40 -21.70
CA ILE A 38 -35.74 2.46 -22.62
C ILE A 38 -35.17 3.65 -21.84
N PHE A 39 -35.88 4.14 -20.84
CA PHE A 39 -35.46 5.30 -20.06
C PHE A 39 -34.18 5.04 -19.27
N SER A 40 -34.02 3.84 -18.68
CA SER A 40 -32.76 3.44 -18.04
C SER A 40 -31.57 3.44 -18.99
N TYR A 41 -31.76 2.85 -20.18
CA TYR A 41 -30.71 2.81 -21.19
C TYR A 41 -30.34 4.22 -21.67
N LEU A 42 -31.36 5.04 -21.95
CA LEU A 42 -31.18 6.42 -22.38
C LEU A 42 -30.48 7.28 -21.32
N GLY A 43 -30.86 7.14 -20.04
CA GLY A 43 -30.20 7.83 -18.94
C GLY A 43 -28.71 7.51 -18.89
N PHE A 44 -28.36 6.23 -19.01
CA PHE A 44 -26.96 5.83 -18.94
C PHE A 44 -26.13 6.25 -20.16
N ILE A 45 -26.63 6.09 -21.38
CA ILE A 45 -25.90 6.54 -22.58
C ILE A 45 -25.80 8.07 -22.66
N ASN A 46 -26.81 8.80 -22.15
CA ASN A 46 -26.76 10.25 -22.04
C ASN A 46 -25.74 10.71 -20.99
N TYR A 47 -25.63 10.01 -19.85
CA TYR A 47 -24.54 10.24 -18.90
C TYR A 47 -23.16 10.14 -19.58
N ILE A 48 -22.93 9.07 -20.36
CA ILE A 48 -21.66 8.85 -21.08
C ILE A 48 -21.37 9.98 -22.08
N ARG A 49 -22.41 10.47 -22.77
CA ARG A 49 -22.31 11.67 -23.63
C ARG A 49 -21.87 12.90 -22.83
N ILE A 50 -22.56 13.21 -21.73
CA ILE A 50 -22.32 14.41 -20.91
C ILE A 50 -20.89 14.45 -20.38
N ILE A 51 -20.39 13.35 -19.80
CA ILE A 51 -19.02 13.30 -19.28
C ILE A 51 -17.95 13.46 -20.38
N THR A 52 -18.28 13.07 -21.62
CA THR A 52 -17.41 13.24 -22.78
C THR A 52 -17.41 14.69 -23.26
N LEU A 53 -18.58 15.32 -23.34
CA LEU A 53 -18.73 16.74 -23.68
C LEU A 53 -18.04 17.68 -22.67
N ALA A 54 -17.95 17.27 -21.41
CA ALA A 54 -17.26 18.04 -20.37
C ALA A 54 -15.74 18.16 -20.57
N GLN A 55 -15.13 17.39 -21.48
CA GLN A 55 -13.69 17.37 -21.69
C GLN A 55 -13.22 18.48 -22.63
N THR A 56 -12.35 19.36 -22.13
CA THR A 56 -11.78 20.47 -22.91
C THR A 56 -10.60 20.05 -23.79
N THR A 57 -9.96 18.92 -23.49
CA THR A 57 -8.78 18.42 -24.21
C THR A 57 -8.96 16.95 -24.59
N PRO A 58 -8.40 16.49 -25.72
CA PRO A 58 -8.46 15.10 -26.13
C PRO A 58 -7.73 14.18 -25.14
N PRO A 59 -8.33 13.05 -24.74
CA PRO A 59 -7.67 12.07 -23.88
C PRO A 59 -6.50 11.39 -24.59
N ALA A 60 -5.59 10.78 -23.81
CA ALA A 60 -4.36 10.17 -24.32
C ALA A 60 -4.62 9.11 -25.41
N ASN A 61 -5.58 8.21 -25.21
CA ASN A 61 -5.91 7.17 -26.20
C ASN A 61 -6.38 7.76 -27.53
N PHE A 62 -7.17 8.83 -27.48
CA PHE A 62 -7.61 9.54 -28.68
C PHE A 62 -6.42 10.20 -29.38
N THR A 63 -5.56 10.86 -28.62
CA THR A 63 -4.33 11.50 -29.11
C THR A 63 -3.42 10.47 -29.78
N ASN A 64 -3.12 9.36 -29.12
CA ASN A 64 -2.25 8.29 -29.62
C ASN A 64 -2.80 7.66 -30.91
N LYS A 65 -4.11 7.35 -30.94
CA LYS A 65 -4.81 6.85 -32.14
C LYS A 65 -4.60 7.75 -33.36
N TRP A 66 -4.62 9.07 -33.16
CA TRP A 66 -4.42 10.01 -34.25
C TRP A 66 -2.95 10.28 -34.56
N LEU A 67 -2.05 10.25 -33.57
CA LEU A 67 -0.61 10.32 -33.81
C LEU A 67 -0.14 9.20 -34.73
N GLU A 68 -0.58 7.96 -34.48
CA GLU A 68 -0.30 6.80 -35.35
C GLU A 68 -0.80 7.00 -36.79
N LYS A 69 -1.94 7.69 -36.97
CA LYS A 69 -2.54 7.95 -38.29
C LYS A 69 -1.96 9.15 -39.03
N ILE A 70 -1.49 10.16 -38.32
CA ILE A 70 -0.99 11.42 -38.90
C ILE A 70 0.42 11.24 -39.48
N GLY A 71 1.20 10.29 -38.97
CA GLY A 71 2.57 10.04 -39.40
C GLY A 71 3.55 11.14 -38.97
N GLU A 72 4.70 11.25 -39.64
CA GLU A 72 5.71 12.24 -39.31
C GLU A 72 5.32 13.65 -39.78
N LYS A 73 4.88 14.47 -38.83
CA LYS A 73 4.73 15.93 -38.94
C LYS A 73 5.44 16.66 -37.81
N GLU A 74 5.57 17.98 -37.92
CA GLU A 74 5.96 18.80 -36.77
C GLU A 74 4.92 18.73 -35.64
N GLU A 75 5.38 18.77 -34.40
CA GLU A 75 4.58 18.55 -33.19
C GLU A 75 3.36 19.48 -33.11
N GLU A 76 3.55 20.77 -33.41
CA GLU A 76 2.48 21.76 -33.38
C GLU A 76 1.39 21.51 -34.45
N GLU A 77 1.76 20.98 -35.61
CA GLU A 77 0.79 20.60 -36.63
C GLU A 77 0.01 19.35 -36.22
N ARG A 78 0.67 18.37 -35.58
CA ARG A 78 -0.01 17.18 -35.04
C ARG A 78 -1.07 17.60 -34.02
N LYS A 79 -0.71 18.44 -33.05
CA LYS A 79 -1.63 18.95 -32.02
C LYS A 79 -2.84 19.65 -32.63
N LYS A 80 -2.64 20.53 -33.62
CA LYS A 80 -3.74 21.22 -34.33
C LYS A 80 -4.70 20.24 -34.99
N VAL A 81 -4.19 19.22 -35.67
CA VAL A 81 -5.03 18.20 -36.33
C VAL A 81 -5.82 17.39 -35.31
N ILE A 82 -5.18 16.95 -34.22
CA ILE A 82 -5.81 16.16 -33.16
C ILE A 82 -6.93 16.96 -32.49
N ASN A 83 -6.67 18.22 -32.12
CA ASN A 83 -7.69 19.10 -31.54
C ASN A 83 -8.88 19.32 -32.50
N LYS A 84 -8.61 19.50 -33.80
CA LYS A 84 -9.69 19.61 -34.79
C LYS A 84 -10.55 18.34 -34.88
N LYS A 85 -9.93 17.15 -34.76
CA LYS A 85 -10.65 15.87 -34.74
C LYS A 85 -11.46 15.69 -33.47
N TRP A 86 -10.93 16.12 -32.33
CA TRP A 86 -11.62 16.10 -31.05
C TRP A 86 -12.86 17.00 -31.06
N ASN A 87 -12.70 18.26 -31.47
CA ASN A 87 -13.82 19.21 -31.52
C ASN A 87 -14.94 18.72 -32.43
N ARG A 88 -14.61 18.14 -33.58
CA ARG A 88 -15.60 17.52 -34.47
C ARG A 88 -16.37 16.37 -33.78
N LEU A 89 -15.69 15.53 -33.02
CA LEU A 89 -16.36 14.47 -32.26
C LEU A 89 -17.34 15.07 -31.24
N LEU A 90 -16.94 16.14 -30.53
CA LEU A 90 -17.82 16.83 -29.58
C LEU A 90 -19.04 17.44 -30.29
N GLU A 91 -18.87 18.03 -31.48
CA GLU A 91 -19.99 18.51 -32.32
C GLU A 91 -20.96 17.37 -32.70
N GLU A 92 -20.43 16.21 -33.08
CA GLU A 92 -21.23 15.01 -33.41
C GLU A 92 -21.95 14.42 -32.18
N LEU A 93 -21.41 14.62 -30.98
CA LEU A 93 -22.04 14.26 -29.70
C LEU A 93 -23.07 15.29 -29.25
N ASP A 94 -22.99 16.54 -29.69
CA ASP A 94 -23.96 17.57 -29.31
C ASP A 94 -25.17 17.63 -30.25
N SER A 95 -25.05 17.05 -31.45
CA SER A 95 -26.13 16.90 -32.43
C SER A 95 -27.32 16.10 -31.87
N GLN A 96 -28.53 16.67 -31.94
CA GLN A 96 -29.77 16.00 -31.48
C GLN A 96 -30.07 14.69 -32.22
N ASP A 97 -29.69 14.59 -33.48
CA ASP A 97 -30.03 13.43 -34.33
C ASP A 97 -28.96 12.33 -34.26
N ASP A 98 -27.70 12.70 -34.02
CA ASP A 98 -26.56 11.79 -34.14
C ASP A 98 -25.96 11.37 -32.79
N TRP A 99 -26.22 12.09 -31.70
CA TRP A 99 -25.49 11.90 -30.43
C TRP A 99 -25.51 10.45 -29.94
N GLU A 100 -26.64 9.75 -30.07
CA GLU A 100 -26.75 8.37 -29.57
C GLU A 100 -25.86 7.43 -30.37
N LYS A 101 -25.86 7.58 -31.71
CA LYS A 101 -25.02 6.80 -32.62
C LYS A 101 -23.55 7.14 -32.41
N SER A 102 -23.21 8.42 -32.27
CA SER A 102 -21.85 8.90 -32.00
C SER A 102 -21.33 8.35 -30.67
N THR A 103 -22.15 8.40 -29.62
CA THR A 103 -21.81 7.84 -28.30
C THR A 103 -21.62 6.33 -28.39
N MET A 104 -22.51 5.60 -29.06
CA MET A 104 -22.34 4.16 -29.27
C MET A 104 -21.06 3.82 -30.03
N ASN A 105 -20.69 4.60 -31.05
CA ASN A 105 -19.44 4.38 -31.76
C ASN A 105 -18.23 4.50 -30.83
N LEU A 106 -18.24 5.47 -29.89
CA LEU A 106 -17.20 5.61 -28.88
C LEU A 106 -17.12 4.39 -27.95
N ILE A 107 -18.26 3.88 -27.50
CA ILE A 107 -18.32 2.69 -26.64
C ILE A 107 -17.80 1.45 -27.38
N GLN A 108 -18.08 1.34 -28.69
CA GLN A 108 -17.69 0.21 -29.53
C GLN A 108 -16.29 0.33 -30.14
N GLU A 109 -15.54 1.42 -29.88
CA GLU A 109 -14.17 1.51 -30.36
C GLU A 109 -13.29 0.42 -29.76
N VAL A 110 -12.32 -0.05 -30.55
CA VAL A 110 -11.32 -1.03 -30.13
C VAL A 110 -10.62 -0.53 -28.88
N GLU A 111 -10.43 -1.44 -27.91
CA GLU A 111 -9.86 -1.19 -26.58
C GLU A 111 -8.68 -0.21 -26.56
N LYS A 112 -7.67 -0.37 -27.43
CA LYS A 112 -6.49 0.51 -27.50
C LYS A 112 -6.80 1.96 -27.92
N SER A 113 -7.84 2.16 -28.71
CA SER A 113 -8.26 3.49 -29.21
C SER A 113 -9.43 4.08 -28.44
N ASN A 114 -10.09 3.26 -27.61
CA ASN A 114 -11.28 3.62 -26.87
C ASN A 114 -10.95 4.72 -25.85
N ILE A 115 -11.71 5.81 -25.88
CA ILE A 115 -11.43 6.96 -25.01
C ILE A 115 -11.69 6.70 -23.53
N PHE A 116 -12.42 5.64 -23.18
CA PHE A 116 -12.66 5.22 -21.80
C PHE A 116 -11.80 4.02 -21.40
N SER A 117 -10.95 3.51 -22.31
CA SER A 117 -10.20 2.25 -22.13
C SER A 117 -11.11 1.07 -21.75
N LEU A 118 -12.31 0.98 -22.35
CA LEU A 118 -13.25 -0.09 -22.01
C LEU A 118 -12.70 -1.46 -22.39
N ARG A 119 -12.85 -2.40 -21.46
CA ARG A 119 -12.67 -3.81 -21.77
C ARG A 119 -13.72 -4.28 -22.78
N ASN A 120 -13.31 -5.23 -23.62
CA ASN A 120 -14.17 -5.77 -24.68
C ASN A 120 -15.46 -6.44 -24.16
N ASP A 121 -15.45 -6.99 -22.95
CA ASP A 121 -16.65 -7.61 -22.35
C ASP A 121 -17.73 -6.56 -22.04
N ILE A 122 -17.34 -5.42 -21.46
CA ILE A 122 -18.26 -4.32 -21.14
C ILE A 122 -18.85 -3.73 -22.42
N SER A 123 -18.00 -3.47 -23.43
CA SER A 123 -18.44 -2.93 -24.72
C SER A 123 -19.45 -3.86 -25.42
N LYS A 124 -19.18 -5.17 -25.43
CA LYS A 124 -20.09 -6.19 -26.00
C LYS A 124 -21.40 -6.30 -25.23
N GLU A 125 -21.34 -6.28 -23.89
CA GLU A 125 -22.55 -6.33 -23.07
C GLU A 125 -23.41 -5.08 -23.26
N PHE A 126 -22.80 -3.90 -23.38
CA PHE A 126 -23.51 -2.65 -23.69
C PHE A 126 -24.26 -2.76 -25.02
N GLU A 127 -23.64 -3.35 -26.04
CA GLU A 127 -24.29 -3.60 -27.33
C GLU A 127 -25.49 -4.55 -27.20
N GLN A 128 -25.38 -5.60 -26.38
CA GLN A 128 -26.51 -6.48 -26.10
C GLN A 128 -27.66 -5.73 -25.42
N LYS A 129 -27.34 -4.84 -24.46
CA LYS A 129 -28.36 -4.00 -23.81
C LYS A 129 -29.02 -3.04 -24.80
N ARG A 130 -28.28 -2.51 -25.79
CA ARG A 130 -28.82 -1.70 -26.90
C ARG A 130 -29.81 -2.48 -27.75
N ILE A 131 -29.50 -3.73 -28.10
CA ILE A 131 -30.39 -4.59 -28.89
C ILE A 131 -31.75 -4.77 -28.17
N LEU A 132 -31.72 -4.97 -26.85
CA LEU A 132 -32.93 -5.05 -26.01
C LEU A 132 -33.69 -3.72 -25.93
N ARG A 133 -32.99 -2.58 -25.91
CA ARG A 133 -33.63 -1.26 -26.02
C ARG A 133 -34.38 -1.13 -27.35
N ASN A 134 -33.78 -1.57 -28.45
CA ASN A 134 -34.41 -1.54 -29.78
C ASN A 134 -35.63 -2.48 -29.88
N VAL A 135 -35.60 -3.62 -29.19
CA VAL A 135 -36.79 -4.49 -29.03
C VAL A 135 -37.91 -3.74 -28.34
N SER A 136 -37.60 -3.01 -27.27
CA SER A 136 -38.56 -2.22 -26.50
C SER A 136 -39.15 -1.09 -27.34
N ALA A 137 -38.30 -0.31 -28.01
CA ALA A 137 -38.71 0.86 -28.79
C ALA A 137 -39.53 0.52 -30.04
N HIS A 138 -39.18 -0.56 -30.74
CA HIS A 138 -39.90 -0.99 -31.95
C HIS A 138 -41.03 -2.00 -31.68
N ASN A 139 -41.41 -2.16 -30.42
CA ASN A 139 -42.47 -3.06 -29.96
C ASN A 139 -42.38 -4.49 -30.55
N LYS A 140 -41.16 -5.03 -30.64
CA LYS A 140 -40.94 -6.41 -31.14
C LYS A 140 -41.53 -7.45 -30.15
N GLU A 141 -41.79 -8.66 -30.64
CA GLU A 141 -42.48 -9.73 -29.89
C GLU A 141 -41.76 -10.18 -28.60
N ARG A 142 -40.43 -10.02 -28.52
CA ARG A 142 -39.66 -10.43 -27.34
C ARG A 142 -40.16 -9.69 -26.09
N LYS A 143 -40.57 -10.48 -25.09
CA LYS A 143 -41.03 -9.98 -23.79
C LYS A 143 -39.90 -9.28 -23.04
N ILE A 144 -40.20 -8.10 -22.50
CA ILE A 144 -39.39 -7.37 -21.53
C ILE A 144 -40.13 -7.44 -20.20
N SER A 145 -39.47 -7.91 -19.16
CA SER A 145 -40.04 -8.14 -17.83
C SER A 145 -39.26 -7.36 -16.78
N PHE A 146 -39.74 -7.34 -15.52
CA PHE A 146 -39.00 -6.76 -14.40
C PHE A 146 -37.56 -7.28 -14.32
N ASN A 147 -37.34 -8.61 -14.47
CA ASN A 147 -36.01 -9.21 -14.49
C ASN A 147 -35.09 -8.60 -15.56
N THR A 148 -35.64 -8.25 -16.71
CA THR A 148 -34.87 -7.64 -17.81
C THR A 148 -34.45 -6.20 -17.48
N VAL A 149 -35.28 -5.47 -16.75
CA VAL A 149 -34.96 -4.12 -16.28
C VAL A 149 -33.93 -4.19 -15.15
N GLU A 150 -34.12 -5.09 -14.19
CA GLU A 150 -33.20 -5.25 -13.06
C GLU A 150 -31.80 -5.71 -13.50
N ASP A 151 -31.71 -6.53 -14.55
CA ASP A 151 -30.47 -6.92 -15.23
C ASP A 151 -29.80 -5.73 -15.92
N LEU A 152 -30.57 -4.81 -16.52
CA LEU A 152 -30.02 -3.55 -17.03
C LEU A 152 -29.51 -2.67 -15.90
N TRP A 153 -30.21 -2.56 -14.77
CA TRP A 153 -29.76 -1.80 -13.60
C TRP A 153 -28.50 -2.38 -12.97
N ASP A 154 -28.42 -3.71 -12.85
CA ASP A 154 -27.18 -4.40 -12.47
C ASP A 154 -26.05 -3.99 -13.41
N PHE A 155 -26.28 -4.10 -14.72
CA PHE A 155 -25.27 -3.72 -15.72
C PHE A 155 -24.85 -2.25 -15.62
N ILE A 156 -25.79 -1.31 -15.48
CA ILE A 156 -25.50 0.12 -15.36
C ILE A 156 -24.62 0.36 -14.12
N SER A 157 -25.03 -0.17 -12.97
CA SER A 157 -24.28 -0.01 -11.73
C SER A 157 -22.88 -0.60 -11.80
N TYR A 158 -22.75 -1.72 -12.53
CA TYR A 158 -21.50 -2.42 -12.74
C TYR A 158 -20.59 -1.71 -13.75
N ALA A 159 -21.15 -1.20 -14.86
CA ALA A 159 -20.38 -0.61 -15.95
C ALA A 159 -20.04 0.86 -15.70
N TYR A 160 -20.80 1.56 -14.86
CA TYR A 160 -20.62 2.99 -14.53
C TYR A 160 -19.16 3.38 -14.19
N PRO A 161 -18.42 2.66 -13.32
CA PRO A 161 -17.05 3.04 -12.95
C PRO A 161 -16.03 2.98 -14.11
N TYR A 162 -16.40 2.34 -15.23
CA TYR A 162 -15.54 2.18 -16.40
C TYR A 162 -15.71 3.29 -17.43
N PHE A 163 -16.81 4.03 -17.38
CA PHE A 163 -17.05 5.17 -18.27
C PHE A 163 -16.39 6.41 -17.71
N VAL A 164 -15.05 6.45 -17.79
CA VAL A 164 -14.24 7.60 -17.40
C VAL A 164 -13.33 7.97 -18.57
N VAL A 165 -13.48 9.18 -19.11
CA VAL A 165 -12.70 9.63 -20.26
C VAL A 165 -11.22 9.72 -19.88
N GLY A 166 -10.34 9.05 -20.62
CA GLY A 166 -8.92 8.89 -20.30
C GLY A 166 -8.57 7.53 -19.69
N GLY A 167 -9.57 6.72 -19.35
CA GLY A 167 -9.37 5.41 -18.73
C GLY A 167 -9.43 5.49 -17.21
N SER A 168 -10.21 4.58 -16.62
CA SER A 168 -10.50 4.59 -15.19
C SER A 168 -9.26 4.30 -14.33
N LEU A 169 -8.34 3.46 -14.84
CA LEU A 169 -7.07 3.14 -14.18
C LEU A 169 -6.04 4.27 -14.26
N GLU A 170 -5.87 4.89 -15.43
CA GLU A 170 -4.89 5.98 -15.61
C GLU A 170 -5.29 7.22 -14.82
N ILE A 171 -6.58 7.54 -14.76
CA ILE A 171 -7.08 8.63 -13.91
C ILE A 171 -6.88 8.32 -12.44
N TRP A 172 -7.05 7.06 -12.04
CA TRP A 172 -6.75 6.65 -10.68
C TRP A 172 -5.27 6.89 -10.34
N LYS A 173 -4.35 6.45 -11.21
CA LYS A 173 -2.89 6.64 -11.05
C LYS A 173 -2.53 8.13 -11.00
N GLU A 174 -3.10 8.95 -11.90
CA GLU A 174 -2.87 10.40 -11.93
C GLU A 174 -3.38 11.08 -10.66
N LYS A 175 -4.58 10.71 -10.17
CA LYS A 175 -5.10 11.21 -8.91
C LYS A 175 -4.20 10.83 -7.74
N PHE A 176 -3.73 9.58 -7.69
CA PHE A 176 -2.81 9.11 -6.67
C PHE A 176 -1.53 9.96 -6.66
N TYR A 177 -0.91 10.19 -7.83
CA TYR A 177 0.27 11.07 -7.94
C TYR A 177 0.00 12.51 -7.52
N LYS A 178 -1.17 13.07 -7.86
CA LYS A 178 -1.54 14.42 -7.43
C LYS A 178 -1.69 14.51 -5.91
N ILE A 179 -2.20 13.47 -5.27
CA ILE A 179 -2.28 13.41 -3.80
C ILE A 179 -0.87 13.48 -3.22
N ILE A 180 0.04 12.60 -3.66
CA ILE A 180 1.44 12.57 -3.21
C ILE A 180 2.10 13.95 -3.37
N LYS A 181 1.95 14.57 -4.54
CA LYS A 181 2.73 15.76 -4.89
C LYS A 181 2.16 17.07 -4.33
N PHE A 182 0.85 17.16 -4.17
CA PHE A 182 0.17 18.44 -3.94
C PHE A 182 -0.74 18.48 -2.70
N SER A 183 -0.99 17.35 -2.01
CA SER A 183 -1.86 17.35 -0.84
C SER A 183 -1.08 17.48 0.46
N GLU A 184 -1.60 18.31 1.36
CA GLU A 184 -1.10 18.39 2.73
C GLU A 184 -1.36 17.08 3.48
N LYS A 185 -0.48 16.73 4.44
CA LYS A 185 -0.53 15.43 5.14
C LYS A 185 -1.89 15.09 5.73
N PHE A 186 -2.57 16.05 6.35
CA PHE A 186 -3.87 15.81 6.98
C PHE A 186 -5.00 15.56 5.95
N GLU A 187 -4.84 15.99 4.69
CA GLU A 187 -5.83 15.76 3.62
C GLU A 187 -5.59 14.46 2.86
N GLN A 188 -4.35 13.95 2.87
CA GLN A 188 -3.97 12.75 2.11
C GLN A 188 -4.85 11.57 2.49
N GLU A 189 -5.14 11.39 3.77
CA GLU A 189 -5.91 10.26 4.27
C GLU A 189 -7.35 10.22 3.72
N LEU A 190 -8.02 11.39 3.66
CA LEU A 190 -9.37 11.53 3.11
C LEU A 190 -9.41 11.31 1.60
N LYS A 191 -8.43 11.86 0.87
CA LYS A 191 -8.36 11.70 -0.60
C LYS A 191 -8.02 10.25 -0.98
N ILE A 192 -7.23 9.55 -0.16
CA ILE A 192 -6.94 8.13 -0.35
C ILE A 192 -8.20 7.27 -0.10
N ASP A 193 -9.10 7.65 0.81
CA ASP A 193 -10.38 6.93 1.01
C ASP A 193 -11.21 6.85 -0.28
N GLU A 194 -11.26 7.94 -1.04
CA GLU A 194 -11.96 7.95 -2.33
C GLU A 194 -11.33 6.96 -3.32
N LEU A 195 -9.99 6.90 -3.35
CA LEU A 195 -9.24 5.99 -4.21
C LEU A 195 -9.39 4.52 -3.78
N VAL A 196 -9.45 4.24 -2.49
CA VAL A 196 -9.71 2.91 -1.93
C VAL A 196 -11.14 2.46 -2.24
N SER A 197 -12.14 3.34 -2.07
CA SER A 197 -13.53 3.07 -2.43
C SER A 197 -13.68 2.72 -3.91
N PHE A 198 -12.97 3.45 -4.78
CA PHE A 198 -12.90 3.13 -6.20
C PHE A 198 -12.22 1.78 -6.44
N TYR A 199 -11.04 1.55 -5.87
CA TYR A 199 -10.29 0.30 -6.00
C TYR A 199 -11.14 -0.91 -5.61
N ASN A 200 -11.88 -0.82 -4.50
CA ASN A 200 -12.71 -1.92 -3.98
C ASN A 200 -13.85 -2.32 -4.94
N LYS A 201 -14.33 -1.40 -5.78
CA LYS A 201 -15.40 -1.63 -6.78
C LYS A 201 -14.88 -2.27 -8.07
N LEU A 202 -13.58 -2.31 -8.30
CA LEU A 202 -12.98 -2.88 -9.51
C LEU A 202 -13.07 -4.41 -9.54
N ARG A 203 -13.10 -4.99 -10.75
CA ARG A 203 -12.94 -6.44 -10.94
C ARG A 203 -11.47 -6.84 -10.82
N GLU A 204 -11.25 -8.13 -10.62
CA GLU A 204 -9.93 -8.73 -10.39
C GLU A 204 -8.84 -8.31 -11.40
N PRO A 205 -9.08 -8.28 -12.74
CA PRO A 205 -8.03 -7.88 -13.69
C PRO A 205 -7.55 -6.43 -13.48
N ASP A 206 -8.49 -5.53 -13.23
CA ASP A 206 -8.23 -4.09 -13.05
C ASP A 206 -7.60 -3.83 -11.68
N LYS A 207 -8.07 -4.53 -10.64
CA LYS A 207 -7.44 -4.54 -9.31
C LYS A 207 -5.99 -5.00 -9.41
N LYS A 208 -5.74 -6.09 -10.14
CA LYS A 208 -4.41 -6.65 -10.34
C LYS A 208 -3.47 -5.66 -11.00
N GLU A 209 -3.93 -4.96 -12.03
CA GLU A 209 -3.12 -3.95 -12.69
C GLU A 209 -2.77 -2.79 -11.74
N LEU A 210 -3.75 -2.22 -11.04
CA LEU A 210 -3.50 -1.11 -10.12
C LEU A 210 -2.64 -1.53 -8.92
N PHE A 211 -2.92 -2.69 -8.34
CA PHE A 211 -2.16 -3.19 -7.19
C PHE A 211 -0.71 -3.47 -7.59
N ALA A 212 -0.48 -4.14 -8.73
CA ALA A 212 0.86 -4.33 -9.25
C ALA A 212 1.58 -3.01 -9.52
N TRP A 213 0.87 -2.00 -10.04
CA TRP A 213 1.41 -0.66 -10.20
C TRP A 213 1.83 -0.04 -8.84
N VAL A 214 0.97 -0.10 -7.81
CA VAL A 214 1.29 0.39 -6.45
C VAL A 214 2.54 -0.30 -5.90
N ILE A 215 2.61 -1.63 -5.97
CA ILE A 215 3.73 -2.42 -5.46
C ILE A 215 5.02 -2.13 -6.24
N ASN A 216 4.94 -1.88 -7.56
CA ASN A 216 6.09 -1.50 -8.36
C ASN A 216 6.59 -0.10 -8.00
N GLN A 217 5.68 0.86 -7.80
CA GLN A 217 6.06 2.22 -7.38
C GLN A 217 6.76 2.22 -6.03
N VAL A 218 6.25 1.44 -5.07
CA VAL A 218 6.96 1.16 -3.82
C VAL A 218 8.35 0.60 -4.14
N SER A 219 8.46 -0.46 -4.95
CA SER A 219 9.75 -1.10 -5.22
C SER A 219 10.83 -0.18 -5.83
N GLU A 220 10.42 0.79 -6.65
CA GLU A 220 11.27 1.77 -7.33
C GLU A 220 11.63 2.95 -6.41
N GLU A 221 10.75 3.32 -5.49
CA GLU A 221 10.83 4.55 -4.68
C GLU A 221 11.02 4.31 -3.16
N ILE A 222 11.29 3.08 -2.67
CA ILE A 222 11.54 2.72 -1.24
C ILE A 222 12.64 3.56 -0.53
N PHE A 223 13.21 4.61 -1.12
CA PHE A 223 14.15 5.50 -0.42
C PHE A 223 13.90 6.99 -0.71
N ASN A 224 12.69 7.34 -1.15
CA ASN A 224 12.30 8.71 -1.49
C ASN A 224 11.20 9.20 -0.54
N LEU A 225 11.62 9.81 0.57
CA LEU A 225 10.86 10.18 1.78
C LEU A 225 9.49 10.88 1.57
N ASN A 226 9.21 11.50 0.42
CA ASN A 226 7.94 12.18 0.14
C ASN A 226 6.86 11.29 -0.47
N TYR A 227 7.20 10.10 -0.97
CA TYR A 227 6.26 9.21 -1.67
C TYR A 227 5.59 8.18 -0.75
N GLU A 228 6.20 7.91 0.41
CA GLU A 228 6.04 6.67 1.17
C GLU A 228 4.72 6.61 1.96
N GLU A 229 4.33 7.72 2.61
CA GLU A 229 3.18 7.75 3.54
C GLU A 229 1.84 7.49 2.82
N CYS A 230 1.68 7.93 1.58
CA CYS A 230 0.47 7.70 0.79
C CYS A 230 0.30 6.21 0.40
N PHE A 231 1.40 5.53 0.05
CA PHE A 231 1.34 4.10 -0.24
C PHE A 231 1.03 3.29 1.03
N ASP A 232 1.62 3.65 2.16
CA ASP A 232 1.34 3.03 3.45
C ASP A 232 -0.13 3.18 3.86
N ILE A 233 -0.70 4.38 3.70
CA ILE A 233 -2.11 4.63 3.97
C ILE A 233 -2.98 3.79 3.04
N PHE A 234 -2.68 3.76 1.74
CA PHE A 234 -3.45 2.98 0.77
C PHE A 234 -3.44 1.48 1.10
N LEU A 235 -2.25 0.89 1.33
CA LEU A 235 -2.10 -0.54 1.63
C LEU A 235 -2.80 -0.93 2.93
N ARG A 236 -2.76 -0.08 3.97
CA ARG A 236 -3.52 -0.32 5.21
C ARG A 236 -5.03 -0.27 4.98
N LYS A 237 -5.51 0.65 4.14
CA LYS A 237 -6.94 0.89 3.93
C LYS A 237 -7.63 -0.11 3.00
N ILE A 238 -6.93 -0.72 2.04
CA ILE A 238 -7.51 -1.80 1.22
C ILE A 238 -7.80 -3.08 2.03
N ASN A 239 -7.34 -3.15 3.29
CA ASN A 239 -7.67 -4.18 4.28
C ASN A 239 -7.57 -5.61 3.72
N LEU A 240 -6.36 -5.98 3.27
CA LEU A 240 -6.09 -7.30 2.71
C LEU A 240 -6.36 -8.39 3.75
N GLY A 241 -7.21 -9.35 3.40
CA GLY A 241 -7.53 -10.51 4.24
C GLY A 241 -6.86 -11.79 3.76
N PRO A 242 -6.95 -12.90 4.52
CA PRO A 242 -6.36 -14.21 4.19
C PRO A 242 -6.60 -14.71 2.77
N ASN A 243 -7.73 -14.32 2.17
CA ASN A 243 -8.16 -14.77 0.85
C ASN A 243 -8.05 -13.67 -0.23
N SER A 244 -7.35 -12.57 0.05
CA SER A 244 -7.16 -11.47 -0.91
C SER A 244 -6.27 -11.93 -2.06
N PRO A 245 -6.75 -11.91 -3.32
CA PRO A 245 -5.95 -12.33 -4.47
C PRO A 245 -4.74 -11.42 -4.71
N GLU A 246 -4.78 -10.17 -4.21
CA GLU A 246 -3.70 -9.17 -4.24
C GLU A 246 -2.32 -9.72 -3.88
N LEU A 247 -2.27 -10.57 -2.87
CA LEU A 247 -1.03 -11.09 -2.32
C LEU A 247 -0.33 -12.03 -3.30
N GLY A 248 -1.10 -12.84 -4.02
CA GLY A 248 -0.60 -13.70 -5.08
C GLY A 248 -0.13 -12.93 -6.32
N TRP A 249 -0.34 -11.61 -6.37
CA TRP A 249 0.14 -10.76 -7.45
C TRP A 249 1.50 -10.12 -7.14
N ILE A 250 1.97 -10.19 -5.90
CA ILE A 250 3.29 -9.71 -5.51
C ILE A 250 4.33 -10.70 -6.02
N ASN A 251 5.13 -10.28 -7.00
CA ASN A 251 6.12 -11.13 -7.68
C ASN A 251 7.55 -10.95 -7.16
N ASN A 252 7.79 -10.00 -6.25
CA ASN A 252 9.10 -9.69 -5.69
C ASN A 252 9.08 -9.78 -4.16
N LYS A 253 10.01 -10.57 -3.61
CA LYS A 253 10.17 -10.82 -2.18
C LYS A 253 10.48 -9.54 -1.37
N ARG A 254 11.11 -8.54 -1.98
CA ARG A 254 11.33 -7.22 -1.34
C ARG A 254 10.01 -6.50 -1.08
N SER A 255 9.18 -6.37 -2.11
CA SER A 255 7.87 -5.73 -1.99
C SER A 255 6.93 -6.54 -1.11
N LEU A 256 7.09 -7.87 -1.09
CA LEU A 256 6.39 -8.75 -0.17
C LEU A 256 6.73 -8.43 1.29
N LEU A 257 8.02 -8.33 1.64
CA LEU A 257 8.46 -7.95 2.99
C LEU A 257 7.95 -6.57 3.39
N TYR A 258 8.08 -5.57 2.50
CA TYR A 258 7.55 -4.23 2.76
C TYR A 258 6.05 -4.27 3.03
N THR A 259 5.29 -5.00 2.20
CA THR A 259 3.85 -5.15 2.39
C THR A 259 3.58 -5.77 3.77
N CYS A 260 4.26 -6.85 4.15
CA CYS A 260 4.11 -7.49 5.47
C CYS A 260 4.36 -6.55 6.66
N ILE A 261 5.25 -5.56 6.49
CA ILE A 261 5.53 -4.56 7.52
C ILE A 261 4.37 -3.56 7.66
N VAL A 262 3.75 -3.18 6.54
CA VAL A 262 2.72 -2.14 6.46
C VAL A 262 1.33 -2.65 6.78
N ILE A 263 0.97 -3.86 6.32
CA ILE A 263 -0.38 -4.42 6.48
C ILE A 263 -0.52 -5.29 7.74
N ASP A 264 -1.74 -5.30 8.27
CA ASP A 264 -2.10 -6.15 9.40
C ASP A 264 -2.33 -7.62 8.95
N ASN A 265 -2.12 -8.59 9.85
CA ASN A 265 -2.40 -10.03 9.66
C ASN A 265 -1.58 -10.76 8.58
N PHE A 266 -0.37 -10.30 8.27
CA PHE A 266 0.53 -10.90 7.25
C PHE A 266 0.79 -12.41 7.43
N GLU A 267 0.72 -12.94 8.65
CA GLU A 267 0.98 -14.36 8.94
C GLU A 267 0.00 -15.30 8.23
N CYS A 268 -1.22 -14.82 7.95
CA CYS A 268 -2.22 -15.58 7.18
C CYS A 268 -2.01 -15.45 5.66
N LEU A 269 -1.06 -14.61 5.23
CA LEU A 269 -0.99 -14.07 3.88
C LEU A 269 0.26 -14.53 3.12
N VAL A 270 1.28 -15.03 3.83
CA VAL A 270 2.62 -15.25 3.25
C VAL A 270 3.20 -16.61 3.65
N ASP A 271 3.86 -17.26 2.69
CA ASP A 271 4.62 -18.48 2.95
C ASP A 271 5.88 -18.16 3.79
N LYS A 272 6.00 -18.85 4.92
CA LYS A 272 7.11 -18.66 5.86
C LYS A 272 8.46 -18.97 5.23
N GLU A 273 8.57 -20.02 4.43
CA GLU A 273 9.85 -20.42 3.81
C GLU A 273 10.30 -19.41 2.77
N GLU A 274 9.36 -18.87 1.99
CA GLU A 274 9.63 -17.82 1.02
C GLU A 274 10.22 -16.58 1.71
N LEU A 275 9.58 -16.12 2.79
CA LEU A 275 10.04 -14.94 3.53
C LEU A 275 11.39 -15.18 4.23
N GLN A 276 11.58 -16.36 4.83
CA GLN A 276 12.86 -16.77 5.41
C GLN A 276 13.98 -16.76 4.36
N SER A 277 13.72 -17.28 3.16
CA SER A 277 14.72 -17.37 2.09
C SER A 277 15.24 -16.00 1.67
N TYR A 278 14.39 -14.97 1.71
CA TYR A 278 14.78 -13.60 1.38
C TYR A 278 15.48 -12.90 2.55
N ILE A 279 14.91 -13.00 3.75
CA ILE A 279 15.41 -12.26 4.93
C ILE A 279 16.77 -12.79 5.40
N TYR A 280 16.99 -14.10 5.35
CA TYR A 280 18.24 -14.72 5.80
C TYR A 280 19.32 -14.79 4.72
N ASP A 281 19.03 -14.34 3.51
CA ASP A 281 20.06 -14.19 2.48
C ASP A 281 20.89 -12.93 2.78
N ASN A 282 22.18 -13.15 3.03
CA ASN A 282 23.13 -12.09 3.34
C ASN A 282 23.22 -11.02 2.24
N ALA A 283 22.95 -11.36 0.98
CA ALA A 283 22.94 -10.40 -0.13
C ALA A 283 21.83 -9.34 0.04
N ASN A 284 20.76 -9.67 0.75
CA ASN A 284 19.58 -8.81 0.93
C ASN A 284 19.58 -8.08 2.29
N LEU A 285 20.51 -8.39 3.20
CA LEU A 285 20.46 -7.93 4.59
C LEU A 285 20.36 -6.41 4.73
N THR A 286 21.07 -5.63 3.90
CA THR A 286 20.97 -4.17 3.91
C THR A 286 19.57 -3.69 3.55
N GLN A 287 18.94 -4.30 2.55
CA GLN A 287 17.59 -3.94 2.11
C GLN A 287 16.54 -4.34 3.15
N VAL A 288 16.70 -5.54 3.73
CA VAL A 288 15.86 -6.04 4.82
C VAL A 288 15.90 -5.08 6.00
N LEU A 289 17.11 -4.70 6.45
CA LEU A 289 17.27 -3.78 7.56
C LEU A 289 16.70 -2.39 7.25
N GLY A 290 16.90 -1.88 6.04
CA GLY A 290 16.27 -0.64 5.59
C GLY A 290 14.75 -0.72 5.75
N ILE A 291 14.13 -1.79 5.26
CA ILE A 291 12.67 -1.95 5.37
C ILE A 291 12.21 -2.04 6.82
N LEU A 292 12.87 -2.88 7.64
CA LEU A 292 12.47 -3.08 9.04
C LEU A 292 12.64 -1.81 9.88
N ILE A 293 13.72 -1.04 9.67
CA ILE A 293 14.06 0.13 10.48
C ILE A 293 13.26 1.36 10.04
N GLU A 294 13.05 1.55 8.74
CA GLU A 294 12.41 2.76 8.21
C GLU A 294 10.88 2.68 8.26
N TYR A 295 10.29 1.49 8.03
CA TYR A 295 8.83 1.33 7.94
C TYR A 295 8.22 0.50 9.08
N GLY A 296 9.02 -0.25 9.83
CA GLY A 296 8.54 -1.14 10.88
C GLY A 296 8.23 -0.43 12.19
N SER A 297 7.02 -0.61 12.71
CA SER A 297 6.77 -0.39 14.15
C SER A 297 7.42 -1.50 14.97
N CYS A 298 7.82 -1.24 16.23
CA CYS A 298 8.41 -2.26 17.10
C CYS A 298 7.57 -3.54 17.17
N LYS A 299 6.25 -3.37 17.29
CA LYS A 299 5.30 -4.49 17.28
C LYS A 299 5.38 -5.30 15.98
N ARG A 300 5.32 -4.63 14.81
CA ARG A 300 5.37 -5.30 13.50
C ARG A 300 6.70 -6.01 13.26
N ILE A 301 7.80 -5.39 13.69
CA ILE A 301 9.12 -6.03 13.59
C ILE A 301 9.16 -7.29 14.45
N CYS A 302 8.66 -7.25 15.69
CA CYS A 302 8.60 -8.44 16.55
C CYS A 302 7.74 -9.54 15.93
N GLU A 303 6.56 -9.23 15.42
CA GLU A 303 5.69 -10.22 14.77
C GLU A 303 6.39 -10.88 13.57
N ILE A 304 7.01 -10.10 12.67
CA ILE A 304 7.74 -10.67 11.52
C ILE A 304 8.92 -11.52 11.97
N LEU A 305 9.74 -11.01 12.89
CA LEU A 305 10.91 -11.75 13.39
C LEU A 305 10.50 -13.04 14.10
N SER A 306 9.39 -13.03 14.84
CA SER A 306 8.83 -14.23 15.46
C SER A 306 8.29 -15.22 14.44
N PHE A 307 7.54 -14.74 13.44
CA PHE A 307 6.99 -15.57 12.37
C PHE A 307 8.08 -16.30 11.61
N ILE A 308 9.16 -15.60 11.23
CA ILE A 308 10.26 -16.20 10.46
C ILE A 308 11.25 -17.00 11.32
N TYR A 309 11.13 -17.00 12.65
CA TYR A 309 12.10 -17.65 13.50
C TYR A 309 12.24 -19.15 13.18
N SER A 310 13.49 -19.62 13.19
CA SER A 310 13.83 -21.03 13.18
C SER A 310 15.19 -21.26 13.85
N GLU A 311 15.30 -22.32 14.64
CA GLU A 311 16.50 -22.63 15.42
C GLU A 311 17.78 -22.73 14.55
N LYS A 312 17.65 -23.30 13.34
CA LYS A 312 18.72 -23.40 12.34
C LYS A 312 19.31 -22.05 11.91
N HIS A 313 18.54 -20.97 12.00
CA HIS A 313 18.92 -19.62 11.58
C HIS A 313 19.12 -18.67 12.76
N PHE A 314 19.24 -19.18 13.99
CA PHE A 314 19.32 -18.35 15.19
C PHE A 314 20.36 -17.23 15.09
N LEU A 315 21.56 -17.51 14.58
CA LEU A 315 22.63 -16.51 14.51
C LEU A 315 22.28 -15.35 13.55
N THR A 316 21.75 -15.65 12.38
CA THR A 316 21.33 -14.64 11.40
C THR A 316 20.13 -13.86 11.92
N TRP A 317 19.16 -14.55 12.52
CA TRP A 317 18.00 -13.92 13.15
C TRP A 317 18.40 -12.98 14.30
N TRP A 318 19.33 -13.42 15.15
CA TRP A 318 19.88 -12.60 16.23
C TRP A 318 20.63 -11.38 15.70
N ASP A 319 21.42 -11.54 14.63
CA ASP A 319 22.13 -10.41 14.01
C ASP A 319 21.15 -9.36 13.43
N ILE A 320 20.02 -9.79 12.88
CA ILE A 320 18.96 -8.86 12.45
C ILE A 320 18.36 -8.15 13.66
N LEU A 321 17.93 -8.91 14.68
CA LEU A 321 17.29 -8.35 15.88
C LEU A 321 18.20 -7.32 16.57
N ARG A 322 19.48 -7.64 16.76
CA ARG A 322 20.44 -6.72 17.41
C ARG A 322 20.72 -5.48 16.56
N LYS A 323 20.75 -5.60 15.22
CA LYS A 323 20.92 -4.44 14.33
C LYS A 323 19.70 -3.52 14.38
N VAL A 324 18.49 -4.07 14.34
CA VAL A 324 17.25 -3.30 14.54
C VAL A 324 17.28 -2.57 15.89
N ALA A 325 17.52 -3.30 16.98
CA ALA A 325 17.58 -2.72 18.33
C ALA A 325 18.62 -1.60 18.46
N SER A 326 19.75 -1.75 17.77
CA SER A 326 20.84 -0.75 17.77
C SER A 326 20.51 0.55 17.02
N SER A 327 19.58 0.48 16.06
CA SER A 327 19.24 1.58 15.16
C SER A 327 18.02 2.37 15.63
N LEU A 328 17.04 1.71 16.25
CA LEU A 328 15.82 2.35 16.75
C LEU A 328 16.07 3.05 18.08
N TYR A 329 15.60 4.30 18.19
CA TYR A 329 15.71 5.09 19.43
C TYR A 329 14.94 4.45 20.58
N GLU A 330 13.65 4.20 20.40
CA GLU A 330 12.84 3.37 21.29
C GLU A 330 12.72 1.98 20.67
N PHE A 331 13.05 0.94 21.43
CA PHE A 331 12.84 -0.43 20.96
C PHE A 331 12.25 -1.27 22.09
N GLU A 332 11.13 -1.94 21.79
CA GLU A 332 10.47 -2.86 22.70
C GLU A 332 10.43 -4.25 22.09
N ILE A 333 10.56 -5.25 22.97
CA ILE A 333 10.46 -6.66 22.63
C ILE A 333 9.13 -7.15 23.20
N ASP A 334 8.34 -7.83 22.37
CA ASP A 334 7.09 -8.44 22.83
C ASP A 334 7.29 -9.86 23.39
N LYS A 335 6.21 -10.43 23.93
CA LYS A 335 6.21 -11.78 24.53
C LYS A 335 6.59 -12.89 23.55
N SER A 336 6.41 -12.69 22.24
CA SER A 336 6.70 -13.70 21.24
C SER A 336 8.21 -13.89 21.07
N ILE A 337 8.94 -12.77 20.96
CA ILE A 337 10.40 -12.77 20.91
C ILE A 337 11.00 -13.22 22.24
N GLU A 338 10.43 -12.79 23.39
CA GLU A 338 10.86 -13.28 24.71
C GLU A 338 10.74 -14.81 24.81
N SER A 339 9.61 -15.37 24.38
CA SER A 339 9.36 -16.82 24.40
C SER A 339 10.38 -17.56 23.53
N ILE A 340 10.74 -17.01 22.37
CA ILE A 340 11.79 -17.54 21.50
C ILE A 340 13.15 -17.55 22.24
N LEU A 341 13.53 -16.45 22.86
CA LEU A 341 14.82 -16.34 23.54
C LEU A 341 14.90 -17.27 24.77
N ILE A 342 13.83 -17.38 25.55
CA ILE A 342 13.72 -18.31 26.67
C ILE A 342 13.83 -19.76 26.18
N SER A 343 13.03 -20.14 25.18
CA SER A 343 12.99 -21.51 24.65
C SER A 343 14.27 -21.93 23.93
N SER A 344 15.02 -20.97 23.36
CA SER A 344 16.33 -21.24 22.76
C SER A 344 17.38 -21.69 23.78
N GLY A 345 17.20 -21.37 25.07
CA GLY A 345 18.17 -21.64 26.13
C GLY A 345 19.48 -20.86 26.01
N LYS A 346 19.56 -19.85 25.14
CA LYS A 346 20.81 -19.14 24.81
C LYS A 346 21.06 -17.89 25.62
N ILE A 347 20.13 -17.43 26.47
CA ILE A 347 20.24 -16.17 27.22
C ILE A 347 21.60 -16.04 27.93
N SER A 348 22.00 -17.04 28.72
CA SER A 348 23.29 -17.04 29.43
C SER A 348 24.51 -16.95 28.50
N SER A 349 24.44 -17.59 27.33
CA SER A 349 25.49 -17.52 26.32
C SER A 349 25.59 -16.15 25.65
N LEU A 350 24.46 -15.44 25.48
CA LEU A 350 24.42 -14.09 24.94
C LEU A 350 25.08 -13.09 25.91
N PHE A 351 24.78 -13.19 27.21
CA PHE A 351 25.50 -12.43 28.24
C PHE A 351 27.00 -12.74 28.25
N SER A 352 27.36 -14.02 28.11
CA SER A 352 28.76 -14.44 28.03
C SER A 352 29.47 -13.87 26.80
N GLY A 353 28.79 -13.74 25.66
CA GLY A 353 29.35 -13.12 24.46
C GLY A 353 29.63 -11.63 24.65
N VAL A 354 28.72 -10.90 25.31
CA VAL A 354 28.91 -9.49 25.67
C VAL A 354 30.07 -9.31 26.64
N SER A 355 30.15 -10.13 27.70
CA SER A 355 31.21 -10.03 28.68
C SER A 355 32.60 -10.33 28.09
N GLN A 356 32.71 -11.38 27.27
CA GLN A 356 33.95 -11.74 26.59
C GLN A 356 34.43 -10.65 25.61
N SER A 357 33.49 -9.94 24.98
CA SER A 357 33.79 -8.96 23.94
C SER A 357 34.02 -7.55 24.46
N LEU A 358 33.41 -7.18 25.60
CA LEU A 358 33.38 -5.80 26.08
C LEU A 358 34.02 -5.58 27.44
N TYR A 359 34.20 -6.60 28.28
CA TYR A 359 34.71 -6.36 29.66
C TYR A 359 36.23 -6.30 29.71
N THR A 360 36.89 -6.53 28.57
CA THR A 360 38.32 -6.39 28.41
C THR A 360 38.67 -5.68 27.11
N TYR A 361 39.83 -5.03 27.07
CA TYR A 361 40.33 -4.31 25.90
C TYR A 361 41.85 -4.50 25.74
N LYS A 362 42.34 -4.42 24.50
CA LYS A 362 43.79 -4.41 24.18
C LYS A 362 44.25 -3.02 23.76
N THR A 363 45.36 -2.51 24.26
CA THR A 363 45.91 -1.22 23.79
C THR A 363 46.66 -1.40 22.47
N GLY A 364 46.67 -0.40 21.59
CA GLY A 364 47.33 -0.52 20.27
C GLY A 364 48.84 -0.76 20.31
N TYR A 365 49.46 -0.59 21.48
CA TYR A 365 50.91 -0.71 21.70
C TYR A 365 51.31 -1.94 22.52
N SER A 366 50.36 -2.77 22.97
CA SER A 366 50.67 -3.98 23.72
C SER A 366 49.62 -5.07 23.54
N GLU A 367 50.05 -6.33 23.52
CA GLU A 367 49.14 -7.49 23.53
C GLU A 367 48.49 -7.74 24.90
N LYS A 368 48.77 -6.90 25.90
CA LYS A 368 48.21 -7.05 27.25
C LYS A 368 46.70 -6.79 27.21
N ILE A 369 45.97 -7.69 27.86
CA ILE A 369 44.53 -7.59 28.05
C ILE A 369 44.27 -6.81 29.35
N HIS A 370 43.57 -5.70 29.22
CA HIS A 370 43.15 -4.86 30.34
C HIS A 370 41.68 -5.13 30.66
N LYS A 371 41.33 -5.15 31.95
CA LYS A 371 39.93 -5.20 32.39
C LYS A 371 39.36 -3.78 32.44
N THR A 372 38.08 -3.65 32.11
CA THR A 372 37.32 -2.41 32.34
C THR A 372 36.14 -2.72 33.26
N ASP A 373 35.68 -1.71 33.98
CA ASP A 373 34.51 -1.69 34.86
C ASP A 373 33.25 -1.13 34.16
N THR A 374 33.39 -0.77 32.88
CA THR A 374 32.31 -0.35 31.96
C THR A 374 32.34 -1.26 30.73
N PHE A 375 32.67 -0.72 29.53
CA PHE A 375 32.77 -1.46 28.27
C PHE A 375 33.99 -1.01 27.44
N ASP A 376 34.55 -1.90 26.60
CA ASP A 376 35.51 -1.51 25.55
C ASP A 376 34.78 -0.61 24.54
N TYR A 377 35.07 0.69 24.60
CA TYR A 377 34.43 1.69 23.75
C TYR A 377 34.64 1.47 22.26
N ARG A 378 35.70 0.76 21.85
CA ARG A 378 35.98 0.47 20.44
C ARG A 378 35.11 -0.65 19.90
N GLN A 379 34.60 -1.50 20.79
CA GLN A 379 33.69 -2.59 20.43
C GLN A 379 32.23 -2.27 20.77
N PHE A 380 31.98 -1.26 21.60
CA PHE A 380 30.64 -0.90 22.07
C PHE A 380 29.64 -0.73 20.91
N ASP A 381 30.00 -0.01 19.85
CA ASP A 381 29.09 0.21 18.73
C ASP A 381 28.64 -1.09 18.04
N ARG A 382 29.51 -2.10 18.00
CA ARG A 382 29.22 -3.43 17.44
C ARG A 382 28.25 -4.25 18.31
N TYR A 383 28.18 -3.97 19.60
CA TYR A 383 27.42 -4.74 20.59
C TYR A 383 26.31 -3.95 21.30
N LYS A 384 26.13 -2.67 20.98
CA LYS A 384 25.11 -1.80 21.62
C LYS A 384 23.69 -2.37 21.47
N GLY A 385 23.40 -3.02 20.35
CA GLY A 385 22.15 -3.74 20.12
C GLY A 385 21.96 -4.95 21.05
N ASP A 386 23.01 -5.76 21.21
CA ASP A 386 23.01 -6.88 22.15
C ASP A 386 22.75 -6.38 23.58
N ILE A 387 23.47 -5.33 24.01
CA ILE A 387 23.27 -4.72 25.32
C ILE A 387 21.82 -4.26 25.50
N LYS A 388 21.26 -3.54 24.52
CA LYS A 388 19.89 -3.02 24.60
C LYS A 388 18.87 -4.15 24.76
N ILE A 389 18.99 -5.21 23.97
CA ILE A 389 18.11 -6.39 24.07
C ILE A 389 18.24 -7.05 25.44
N LEU A 390 19.47 -7.28 25.92
CA LEU A 390 19.70 -7.92 27.22
C LEU A 390 19.12 -7.08 28.37
N LEU A 391 19.17 -5.74 28.29
CA LEU A 391 18.54 -4.87 29.28
C LEU A 391 17.02 -4.97 29.28
N ILE A 392 16.41 -5.02 28.10
CA ILE A 392 14.96 -5.24 27.95
C ILE A 392 14.58 -6.59 28.57
N LEU A 393 15.37 -7.64 28.35
CA LEU A 393 15.13 -8.95 28.98
C LEU A 393 15.27 -8.90 30.50
N ILE A 394 16.28 -8.22 31.04
CA ILE A 394 16.43 -8.05 32.50
C ILE A 394 15.19 -7.36 33.07
N LYS A 395 14.73 -6.29 32.43
CA LYS A 395 13.54 -5.54 32.83
C LYS A 395 12.27 -6.39 32.77
N ASN A 396 12.03 -7.09 31.66
CA ASN A 396 10.77 -7.77 31.39
C ASN A 396 10.66 -9.12 32.12
N LEU A 397 11.78 -9.83 32.28
CA LEU A 397 11.82 -11.16 32.89
C LEU A 397 12.30 -11.14 34.35
N ASP A 398 12.64 -9.97 34.89
CA ASP A 398 13.19 -9.79 36.24
C ASP A 398 14.40 -10.73 36.50
N LEU A 399 15.38 -10.70 35.60
CA LEU A 399 16.56 -11.57 35.67
C LEU A 399 17.46 -11.18 36.85
N GLN A 400 17.68 -12.12 37.78
CA GLN A 400 18.41 -11.90 39.04
C GLN A 400 19.79 -12.57 39.08
N GLU A 401 20.21 -13.21 37.99
CA GLU A 401 21.49 -13.89 37.89
C GLU A 401 22.68 -12.92 37.92
N GLU A 402 23.86 -13.45 38.29
CA GLU A 402 25.08 -12.65 38.47
C GLU A 402 25.48 -11.89 37.18
N TYR A 403 25.31 -12.51 36.01
CA TYR A 403 25.62 -11.87 34.73
C TYR A 403 24.71 -10.66 34.43
N ALA A 404 23.45 -10.70 34.88
CA ALA A 404 22.50 -9.61 34.70
C ALA A 404 22.86 -8.45 35.62
N LYS A 405 23.22 -8.76 36.86
CA LYS A 405 23.69 -7.80 37.86
C LYS A 405 25.00 -7.12 37.43
N ASP A 406 25.97 -7.86 36.89
CA ASP A 406 27.23 -7.27 36.40
C ASP A 406 27.00 -6.33 35.20
N LEU A 407 26.10 -6.70 34.27
CA LEU A 407 25.72 -5.82 33.17
C LEU A 407 25.09 -4.52 33.68
N LEU A 408 24.14 -4.61 34.62
CA LEU A 408 23.51 -3.43 35.24
C LEU A 408 24.53 -2.54 35.96
N TYR A 409 25.44 -3.13 36.72
CA TYR A 409 26.50 -2.41 37.43
C TYR A 409 27.38 -1.58 36.47
N ARG A 410 27.79 -2.17 35.34
CA ARG A 410 28.60 -1.48 34.32
C ARG A 410 27.87 -0.30 33.68
N ILE A 411 26.58 -0.49 33.42
CA ILE A 411 25.74 0.56 32.83
C ILE A 411 25.51 1.69 33.83
N ASP A 412 25.28 1.36 35.10
CA ASP A 412 25.13 2.35 36.17
C ASP A 412 26.30 3.32 36.23
N ARG A 413 27.52 2.80 36.12
CA ARG A 413 28.73 3.64 36.10
C ARG A 413 28.77 4.60 34.92
N ILE A 414 28.27 4.18 33.76
CA ILE A 414 28.13 5.07 32.59
C ILE A 414 27.06 6.13 32.86
N ILE A 415 25.90 5.74 33.41
CA ILE A 415 24.78 6.66 33.68
C ILE A 415 25.14 7.69 34.75
N LYS A 416 25.80 7.27 35.83
CA LYS A 416 26.28 8.14 36.91
C LYS A 416 27.51 8.97 36.53
N LYS A 417 28.10 8.71 35.36
CA LYS A 417 29.35 9.31 34.89
C LYS A 417 30.51 9.05 35.87
N ASP A 418 30.48 7.87 36.51
CA ASP A 418 31.42 7.42 37.53
C ASP A 418 32.47 6.48 36.92
N TYR A 419 33.36 7.04 36.11
CA TYR A 419 34.43 6.31 35.42
C TYR A 419 35.81 6.95 35.68
N SER A 420 36.82 6.10 35.84
CA SER A 420 38.15 6.47 36.36
C SER A 420 39.07 7.17 35.36
N ASP A 421 38.68 7.22 34.08
CA ASP A 421 39.52 7.66 32.97
C ASP A 421 38.97 8.93 32.29
N LEU A 422 39.48 10.08 32.71
CA LEU A 422 39.09 11.41 32.21
C LEU A 422 39.54 11.67 30.76
N ASP A 423 40.56 10.95 30.27
CA ASP A 423 41.13 11.15 28.93
C ASP A 423 40.20 10.63 27.82
N ASN A 424 39.22 9.78 28.17
CA ASN A 424 38.28 9.14 27.24
C ASN A 424 36.83 9.65 27.39
N LEU A 425 36.62 10.85 27.95
CA LEU A 425 35.30 11.41 28.27
C LEU A 425 34.30 11.39 27.10
N ASN A 426 34.76 11.65 25.88
CA ASN A 426 33.91 11.65 24.68
C ASN A 426 33.37 10.25 24.34
N ASN A 427 34.16 9.19 24.58
CA ASN A 427 33.75 7.82 24.30
C ASN A 427 32.66 7.35 25.29
N TYR A 428 32.80 7.70 26.57
CA TYR A 428 31.77 7.43 27.58
C TYR A 428 30.50 8.24 27.34
N LYS A 429 30.64 9.48 26.85
CA LYS A 429 29.49 10.30 26.43
C LYS A 429 28.69 9.61 25.33
N LEU A 430 29.34 9.02 24.32
CA LEU A 430 28.63 8.28 23.26
C LEU A 430 27.82 7.08 23.81
N MET A 431 28.36 6.37 24.80
CA MET A 431 27.63 5.28 25.47
C MET A 431 26.45 5.81 26.29
N TYR A 432 26.66 6.89 27.04
CA TYR A 432 25.60 7.55 27.81
C TYR A 432 24.47 8.02 26.87
N ASP A 433 24.82 8.71 25.79
CA ASP A 433 23.87 9.23 24.79
C ASP A 433 23.10 8.08 24.13
N PHE A 434 23.72 6.90 23.95
CA PHE A 434 23.02 5.71 23.44
C PHE A 434 21.91 5.26 24.39
N PHE A 435 22.18 5.16 25.70
CA PHE A 435 21.16 4.78 26.67
C PHE A 435 20.10 5.86 26.85
N GLU A 436 20.48 7.14 26.83
CA GLU A 436 19.56 8.26 27.02
C GLU A 436 18.52 8.40 25.88
N ARG A 437 18.85 7.94 24.67
CA ARG A 437 17.94 7.96 23.51
C ARG A 437 16.69 7.10 23.66
N ASP A 438 16.77 6.04 24.45
CA ASP A 438 15.61 5.21 24.79
C ASP A 438 15.05 5.68 26.14
N SER A 439 14.14 6.65 26.09
CA SER A 439 13.61 7.34 27.26
C SER A 439 12.94 6.39 28.25
N THR A 440 12.28 5.34 27.73
CA THR A 440 11.57 4.34 28.52
C THR A 440 12.55 3.45 29.28
N LEU A 441 13.53 2.88 28.58
CA LEU A 441 14.56 2.04 29.18
C LEU A 441 15.46 2.85 30.13
N PHE A 442 15.82 4.07 29.75
CA PHE A 442 16.66 4.95 30.56
C PHE A 442 16.00 5.36 31.88
N SER A 443 14.70 5.68 31.84
CA SER A 443 13.91 5.97 33.05
C SER A 443 13.84 4.76 33.98
N TRP A 444 13.72 3.55 33.43
CA TRP A 444 13.79 2.32 34.20
C TRP A 444 15.18 2.10 34.81
N LEU A 445 16.26 2.29 34.05
CA LEU A 445 17.64 2.15 34.55
C LEU A 445 17.91 3.08 35.73
N LYS A 446 17.51 4.36 35.64
CA LYS A 446 17.68 5.33 36.73
C LYS A 446 16.98 4.96 38.04
N LYS A 447 15.89 4.18 37.96
CA LYS A 447 15.14 3.70 39.14
C LYS A 447 15.67 2.37 39.67
N SER A 448 16.15 1.53 38.76
CA SER A 448 16.56 0.15 39.05
C SER A 448 17.96 0.07 39.63
N VAL A 449 18.78 1.11 39.44
CA VAL A 449 20.09 1.18 40.07
C VAL A 449 20.07 2.06 41.32
N VAL A 450 19.66 1.45 42.43
CA VAL A 450 19.90 1.92 43.81
C VAL A 450 20.63 0.84 44.58
#